data_AF-A0A846Z2L0-F1
#
_entry.id   AF-A0A846Z2L0-F1
#
_cell.length_a   1.000
_cell.length_b   1.000
_cell.length_c   1.000
_cell.angle_alpha   90.00
_cell.angle_beta   90.00
_cell.angle_gamma   90.00
#
_symmetry.space_group_name_H-M   'P 1'
#
loop_
_entity.id
_entity.type
_entity.pdbx_description
1 polymer ?
#
loop_
_entity_poly.entity_id
_entity_poly.type
_entity_poly.pdbx_seq_one_letter_code
_entity_poly.pdbx_strand_id
1 'polypeptide(L)'
;MPRLSTSARSADRELVKGLNEGDEAALAALYDEYAERLYDYALSMSGDEKVAADIVHDTFIDACRRAPRMRDHLHLGSWLYGSARRRCVRRGRAKVLCWDRDGEFGDAQFASRADDDDLGLDWPPPDELHGLLRGCLSQLEPVDQEVMFLAFRHGLRPARLGAALGLSPRRAALRVRRGRAELEAALQEVVRRAERACAGGPAAEGPVSTAVAVLAARVPPKEESAPAVPPRPARGLARVLRRRGDVSPADPETERHVADCLDCLRRGRVSPAALLRRAPAPVLPAALRHRVMHTATDPELAGHRADIAARGGALTPSGLPIQPDVPSPFTRRWLFTVGGMAGALVAALVAVVVMGPGIGSGTLSWPPFRTQPQPSITKVHPPAGSRGGGQPSAAPGGGAQGRPAQPPASAPAEGEDPQHPQDPSAPPSQPTDPPARRGVLVVSPGKVEMYGTKTAHVSLAASGGSVSWTAMTSTSQLILSEMQGGMSDGDTTSLTLTLRTAIIGLPGQGTLTFTDSEGAPHQVTVVWGATLL
;
A
#
# COMPACT_ATOMS: atom_id res chain seq x y z
N MET A 1 -30.74 -11.53 9.11
CA MET A 1 -29.35 -11.89 9.45
C MET A 1 -29.29 -13.38 9.76
N PRO A 2 -28.82 -14.24 8.84
CA PRO A 2 -28.72 -15.65 9.13
C PRO A 2 -27.70 -15.88 10.25
N ARG A 3 -27.75 -16.99 10.97
CA ARG A 3 -26.66 -17.48 11.84
C ARG A 3 -25.82 -18.40 10.95
N LEU A 4 -24.49 -18.28 10.92
CA LEU A 4 -23.69 -19.36 10.35
C LEU A 4 -24.02 -20.60 11.19
N SER A 5 -24.31 -21.72 10.53
CA SER A 5 -24.62 -22.98 11.21
C SER A 5 -23.53 -23.28 12.24
N THR A 6 -23.92 -23.74 13.42
CA THR A 6 -23.01 -24.21 14.48
C THR A 6 -21.96 -25.19 13.94
N SER A 7 -22.28 -25.91 12.84
CA SER A 7 -21.41 -26.83 12.11
C SER A 7 -20.13 -26.19 11.55
N ALA A 8 -20.19 -24.95 11.02
CA ALA A 8 -18.99 -24.28 10.49
C ALA A 8 -18.04 -23.85 11.61
N ARG A 9 -18.57 -23.64 12.82
CA ARG A 9 -17.79 -23.27 14.01
C ARG A 9 -17.12 -24.48 14.66
N SER A 10 -17.78 -25.65 14.68
CA SER A 10 -17.14 -26.89 15.14
C SER A 10 -16.04 -27.30 14.18
N ALA A 11 -16.27 -27.19 12.87
CA ALA A 11 -15.27 -27.47 11.83
C ALA A 11 -13.98 -26.65 12.00
N ASP A 12 -14.07 -25.33 12.23
CA ASP A 12 -12.87 -24.50 12.46
C ASP A 12 -12.04 -24.98 13.67
N ARG A 13 -12.67 -25.46 14.75
CA ARG A 13 -11.95 -25.98 15.92
C ARG A 13 -11.27 -27.30 15.64
N GLU A 14 -11.96 -28.20 14.94
CA GLU A 14 -11.45 -29.51 14.55
C GLU A 14 -10.26 -29.37 13.60
N LEU A 15 -10.34 -28.47 12.62
CA LEU A 15 -9.23 -28.16 11.72
C LEU A 15 -8.00 -27.68 12.52
N VAL A 16 -8.16 -26.71 13.43
CA VAL A 16 -7.02 -26.23 14.24
C VAL A 16 -6.45 -27.32 15.13
N LYS A 17 -7.29 -28.19 15.69
CA LYS A 17 -6.84 -29.34 16.48
C LYS A 17 -5.98 -30.29 15.64
N GLY A 18 -6.45 -30.68 14.45
CA GLY A 18 -5.70 -31.54 13.55
C GLY A 18 -4.38 -30.90 13.10
N LEU A 19 -4.37 -29.60 12.79
CA LEU A 19 -3.11 -28.87 12.50
C LEU A 19 -2.11 -28.93 13.66
N ASN A 20 -2.59 -28.86 14.91
CA ASN A 20 -1.73 -28.96 16.10
C ASN A 20 -1.15 -30.36 16.29
N GLU A 21 -1.87 -31.39 15.85
CA GLU A 21 -1.46 -32.80 15.90
C GLU A 21 -0.59 -33.19 14.69
N GLY A 22 -0.45 -32.31 13.69
CA GLY A 22 0.28 -32.59 12.45
C GLY A 22 -0.51 -33.46 11.46
N ASP A 23 -1.83 -33.52 11.59
CA ASP A 23 -2.70 -34.31 10.73
C ASP A 23 -2.77 -33.72 9.30
N GLU A 24 -2.26 -34.48 8.33
CA GLU A 24 -2.29 -34.12 6.91
C GLU A 24 -3.72 -34.01 6.36
N ALA A 25 -4.66 -34.80 6.87
CA ALA A 25 -6.06 -34.75 6.47
C ALA A 25 -6.72 -33.44 6.91
N ALA A 26 -6.38 -32.95 8.10
CA ALA A 26 -6.84 -31.64 8.58
C ALA A 26 -6.30 -30.49 7.71
N LEU A 27 -5.05 -30.58 7.23
CA LEU A 27 -4.52 -29.62 6.27
C LEU A 27 -5.24 -29.70 4.92
N ALA A 28 -5.49 -30.90 4.41
CA ALA A 28 -6.24 -31.11 3.17
C ALA A 28 -7.63 -30.46 3.27
N ALA A 29 -8.37 -30.75 4.34
CA ALA A 29 -9.70 -30.20 4.58
C ALA A 29 -9.67 -28.66 4.75
N LEU A 30 -8.64 -28.13 5.41
CA LEU A 30 -8.44 -26.68 5.51
C LEU A 30 -8.23 -26.04 4.13
N TYR A 31 -7.42 -26.67 3.28
CA TYR A 31 -7.18 -26.21 1.92
C TYR A 31 -8.47 -26.23 1.12
N ASP A 32 -9.17 -27.37 1.11
CA ASP A 32 -10.37 -27.57 0.31
C ASP A 32 -11.50 -26.59 0.71
N GLU A 33 -11.59 -26.18 1.99
CA GLU A 33 -12.58 -25.18 2.45
C GLU A 33 -12.19 -23.71 2.14
N TYR A 34 -10.90 -23.37 2.24
CA TYR A 34 -10.48 -21.95 2.25
C TYR A 34 -9.67 -21.51 1.04
N ALA A 35 -9.12 -22.42 0.22
CA ALA A 35 -8.16 -22.06 -0.82
C ALA A 35 -8.75 -21.13 -1.88
N GLU A 36 -9.93 -21.45 -2.40
CA GLU A 36 -10.60 -20.61 -3.40
C GLU A 36 -10.92 -19.22 -2.85
N ARG A 37 -11.45 -19.14 -1.61
CA ARG A 37 -11.77 -17.87 -0.95
C ARG A 37 -10.53 -17.01 -0.73
N LEU A 38 -9.41 -17.63 -0.32
CA LEU A 38 -8.16 -16.92 -0.10
C LEU A 38 -7.50 -16.50 -1.42
N TYR A 39 -7.66 -17.29 -2.48
CA TYR A 39 -7.14 -16.97 -3.80
C TYR A 39 -7.91 -15.81 -4.43
N ASP A 40 -9.24 -15.85 -4.39
CA ASP A 40 -10.11 -14.74 -4.77
C ASP A 40 -9.73 -13.45 -4.03
N TYR A 41 -9.56 -13.56 -2.71
CA TYR A 41 -9.13 -12.42 -1.91
C TYR A 41 -7.74 -11.89 -2.30
N ALA A 42 -6.74 -12.78 -2.40
CA ALA A 42 -5.37 -12.41 -2.69
C ALA A 42 -5.23 -11.81 -4.10
N LEU A 43 -5.91 -12.38 -5.10
CA LEU A 43 -5.89 -11.90 -6.47
C LEU A 43 -6.56 -10.53 -6.60
N SER A 44 -7.70 -10.30 -5.93
CA SER A 44 -8.32 -8.98 -5.94
C SER A 44 -7.47 -7.92 -5.25
N MET A 45 -6.61 -8.30 -4.31
CA MET A 45 -5.71 -7.38 -3.61
C MET A 45 -4.41 -7.13 -4.38
N SER A 46 -3.87 -8.11 -5.11
CA SER A 46 -2.58 -8.02 -5.82
C SER A 46 -2.70 -7.68 -7.30
N GLY A 47 -3.74 -8.18 -7.99
CA GLY A 47 -3.88 -8.13 -9.45
C GLY A 47 -2.91 -9.02 -10.23
N ASP A 48 -2.17 -9.90 -9.56
CA ASP A 48 -1.19 -10.81 -10.16
C ASP A 48 -1.41 -12.22 -9.63
N GLU A 49 -1.65 -13.16 -10.56
CA GLU A 49 -1.96 -14.57 -10.28
C GLU A 49 -0.83 -15.32 -9.58
N LYS A 50 0.43 -15.08 -9.99
CA LYS A 50 1.60 -15.72 -9.38
C LYS A 50 1.77 -15.21 -7.96
N VAL A 51 1.65 -13.89 -7.77
CA VAL A 51 1.70 -13.26 -6.46
C VAL A 51 0.57 -13.78 -5.57
N ALA A 52 -0.65 -13.91 -6.09
CA ALA A 52 -1.80 -14.42 -5.35
C ALA A 52 -1.59 -15.89 -4.92
N ALA A 53 -1.16 -16.75 -5.86
CA ALA A 53 -0.90 -18.16 -5.57
C ALA A 53 0.19 -18.35 -4.50
N ASP A 54 1.24 -17.52 -4.52
CA ASP A 54 2.29 -17.54 -3.51
C ASP A 54 1.80 -17.04 -2.14
N ILE A 55 0.96 -16.00 -2.12
CA ILE A 55 0.34 -15.52 -0.88
C ILE A 55 -0.53 -16.60 -0.25
N VAL A 56 -1.35 -17.29 -1.05
CA VAL A 56 -2.20 -18.39 -0.58
C VAL A 56 -1.33 -19.53 -0.06
N HIS A 57 -0.33 -19.96 -0.84
CA HIS A 57 0.63 -20.98 -0.43
C HIS A 57 1.26 -20.65 0.92
N ASP A 58 1.92 -19.50 1.03
CA ASP A 58 2.59 -19.10 2.27
C ASP A 58 1.61 -18.95 3.44
N THR A 59 0.34 -18.63 3.18
CA THR A 59 -0.69 -18.52 4.21
C THR A 59 -1.04 -19.88 4.80
N PHE A 60 -1.16 -20.93 3.99
CA PHE A 60 -1.42 -22.29 4.49
C PHE A 60 -0.21 -22.86 5.24
N ILE A 61 1.00 -22.68 4.73
CA ILE A 61 2.23 -23.15 5.39
C ILE A 61 2.41 -22.46 6.75
N ASP A 62 2.13 -21.16 6.80
CA ASP A 62 2.15 -20.39 8.03
C ASP A 62 1.04 -20.83 9.01
N ALA A 63 -0.16 -21.15 8.50
CA ALA A 63 -1.28 -21.64 9.31
C ALA A 63 -0.90 -22.92 10.06
N CYS A 64 -0.28 -23.90 9.39
CA CYS A 64 0.14 -25.16 10.00
C CYS A 64 0.99 -24.95 11.27
N ARG A 65 1.85 -23.92 11.28
CA ARG A 65 2.80 -23.69 12.38
C ARG A 65 2.30 -22.70 13.43
N ARG A 66 1.49 -21.72 13.02
CA ARG A 66 1.16 -20.55 13.86
C ARG A 66 -0.32 -20.43 14.20
N ALA A 67 -1.23 -21.01 13.44
CA ALA A 67 -2.66 -21.00 13.77
C ALA A 67 -3.00 -21.77 15.07
N PRO A 68 -2.34 -22.90 15.41
CA PRO A 68 -2.55 -23.59 16.70
C PRO A 68 -2.27 -22.75 17.95
N ARG A 69 -1.54 -21.63 17.81
CA ARG A 69 -1.23 -20.71 18.92
C ARG A 69 -2.36 -19.72 19.23
N MET A 70 -3.44 -19.74 18.47
CA MET A 70 -4.61 -18.90 18.71
C MET A 70 -5.32 -19.29 20.00
N ARG A 71 -5.80 -18.30 20.76
CA ARG A 71 -6.61 -18.58 21.95
C ARG A 71 -8.04 -19.02 21.63
N ASP A 72 -8.60 -18.50 20.54
CA ASP A 72 -9.96 -18.85 20.11
C ASP A 72 -9.93 -19.39 18.67
N HIS A 73 -10.06 -20.71 18.57
CA HIS A 73 -9.99 -21.43 17.29
C HIS A 73 -11.22 -21.14 16.40
N LEU A 74 -12.29 -20.52 16.92
CA LEU A 74 -13.45 -20.07 16.12
C LEU A 74 -13.13 -18.93 15.15
N HIS A 75 -11.93 -18.35 15.28
CA HIS A 75 -11.41 -17.29 14.45
C HIS A 75 -10.42 -17.77 13.38
N LEU A 76 -10.40 -19.07 13.05
CA LEU A 76 -9.52 -19.61 12.00
C LEU A 76 -9.63 -18.86 10.67
N GLY A 77 -10.85 -18.67 10.14
CA GLY A 77 -11.04 -17.87 8.94
C GLY A 77 -10.47 -16.45 9.07
N SER A 78 -10.69 -15.78 10.21
CA SER A 78 -10.12 -14.45 10.47
C SER A 78 -8.59 -14.45 10.50
N TRP A 79 -7.99 -15.51 11.04
CA TRP A 79 -6.54 -15.69 11.06
C TRP A 79 -6.00 -15.85 9.64
N LEU A 80 -6.63 -16.67 8.80
CA LEU A 80 -6.24 -16.88 7.41
C LEU A 80 -6.32 -15.58 6.61
N TYR A 81 -7.45 -14.87 6.66
CA TYR A 81 -7.59 -13.56 5.99
C TYR A 81 -6.60 -12.54 6.54
N GLY A 82 -6.39 -12.48 7.86
CA GLY A 82 -5.43 -11.56 8.47
C GLY A 82 -3.98 -11.85 8.03
N SER A 83 -3.64 -13.12 7.87
CA SER A 83 -2.31 -13.57 7.44
C SER A 83 -2.11 -13.26 5.95
N ALA A 84 -3.07 -13.61 5.09
CA ALA A 84 -3.08 -13.28 3.66
C ALA A 84 -3.03 -11.76 3.42
N ARG A 85 -3.86 -11.00 4.16
CA ARG A 85 -3.89 -9.53 4.10
C ARG A 85 -2.54 -8.91 4.39
N ARG A 86 -1.89 -9.34 5.47
CA ARG A 86 -0.55 -8.84 5.84
C ARG A 86 0.45 -9.06 4.70
N ARG A 87 0.40 -10.21 4.02
CA ARG A 87 1.24 -10.48 2.84
C ARG A 87 0.88 -9.59 1.67
N CYS A 88 -0.41 -9.39 1.37
CA CYS A 88 -0.89 -8.49 0.31
C CYS A 88 -0.41 -7.04 0.54
N VAL A 89 -0.63 -6.50 1.75
CA VAL A 89 -0.24 -5.13 2.09
C VAL A 89 1.27 -4.95 2.01
N ARG A 90 2.06 -5.94 2.42
CA ARG A 90 3.53 -5.91 2.35
C ARG A 90 4.04 -5.93 0.90
N ARG A 91 3.41 -6.70 0.00
CA ARG A 91 3.78 -6.75 -1.42
C ARG A 91 3.29 -5.54 -2.22
N GLY A 92 2.40 -4.73 -1.63
CA GLY A 92 1.77 -3.59 -2.27
C GLY A 92 0.36 -3.96 -2.72
N ARG A 93 -0.64 -3.37 -2.06
CA ARG A 93 -2.05 -3.57 -2.44
C ARG A 93 -2.41 -2.70 -3.65
N ALA A 94 -3.31 -3.19 -4.49
CA ALA A 94 -3.90 -2.40 -5.55
C ALA A 94 -4.65 -1.18 -4.99
N LYS A 95 -4.64 -0.07 -5.75
CA LYS A 95 -5.37 1.16 -5.38
C LYS A 95 -6.89 0.96 -5.49
N VAL A 96 -7.31 0.18 -6.47
CA VAL A 96 -8.68 -0.30 -6.67
C VAL A 96 -8.58 -1.81 -6.76
N LEU A 97 -9.49 -2.53 -6.11
CA LEU A 97 -9.50 -3.99 -6.17
C LEU A 97 -9.51 -4.49 -7.62
N CYS A 98 -8.69 -5.49 -7.90
CA CYS A 98 -8.54 -6.11 -9.19
C CYS A 98 -9.60 -7.20 -9.40
N TRP A 99 -10.10 -7.27 -10.63
CA TRP A 99 -11.06 -8.26 -11.06
C TRP A 99 -10.69 -8.63 -12.49
N ASP A 100 -10.91 -9.89 -12.84
CA ASP A 100 -10.83 -10.31 -14.23
C ASP A 100 -11.87 -9.52 -15.02
N ARG A 101 -11.44 -8.91 -16.14
CA ARG A 101 -12.32 -8.10 -17.00
C ARG A 101 -13.11 -8.96 -17.96
N ASP A 102 -12.59 -10.14 -18.26
CA ASP A 102 -13.18 -11.08 -19.21
C ASP A 102 -13.97 -12.18 -18.46
N GLY A 103 -13.91 -12.16 -17.13
CA GLY A 103 -14.61 -13.10 -16.28
C GLY A 103 -16.13 -12.86 -16.27
N GLU A 104 -16.90 -13.94 -16.16
CA GLU A 104 -18.35 -13.85 -16.17
C GLU A 104 -18.90 -13.49 -14.78
N PHE A 105 -19.91 -12.62 -14.76
CA PHE A 105 -20.70 -12.38 -13.54
C PHE A 105 -21.65 -13.56 -13.31
N GLY A 106 -21.56 -14.20 -12.14
CA GLY A 106 -22.36 -15.38 -11.79
C GLY A 106 -22.69 -15.41 -10.30
N ASP A 107 -23.48 -16.37 -9.85
CA ASP A 107 -23.80 -16.46 -8.42
C ASP A 107 -22.55 -16.70 -7.57
N ALA A 108 -22.46 -15.97 -6.46
CA ALA A 108 -21.33 -16.07 -5.55
C ALA A 108 -21.24 -17.50 -4.98
N GLN A 109 -20.20 -18.25 -5.31
CA GLN A 109 -20.00 -19.62 -4.80
C GLN A 109 -19.94 -19.68 -3.27
N PHE A 110 -19.54 -18.57 -2.63
CA PHE A 110 -19.19 -18.50 -1.20
C PHE A 110 -20.25 -17.86 -0.30
N ALA A 111 -21.27 -17.21 -0.87
CA ALA A 111 -22.35 -16.58 -0.12
C ALA A 111 -23.47 -17.60 0.12
N SER A 112 -24.08 -17.57 1.31
CA SER A 112 -25.23 -18.40 1.63
C SER A 112 -26.39 -18.06 0.68
N ARG A 113 -26.89 -19.08 -0.06
CA ARG A 113 -28.11 -19.07 -0.91
C ARG A 113 -29.37 -18.49 -0.26
N ALA A 114 -29.38 -18.28 1.06
CA ALA A 114 -30.54 -17.78 1.81
C ALA A 114 -30.95 -16.32 1.52
N ASP A 115 -30.20 -15.59 0.67
CA ASP A 115 -30.54 -14.22 0.23
C ASP A 115 -30.70 -14.15 -1.30
N ASP A 116 -31.13 -15.24 -1.93
CA ASP A 116 -31.62 -15.24 -3.31
C ASP A 116 -32.91 -14.40 -3.35
N ASP A 117 -32.76 -13.08 -3.54
CA ASP A 117 -33.66 -12.32 -4.41
C ASP A 117 -33.42 -12.86 -5.82
N ASP A 118 -33.85 -14.10 -6.05
CA ASP A 118 -33.98 -14.73 -7.36
C ASP A 118 -35.20 -14.10 -8.03
N LEU A 119 -35.01 -12.87 -8.48
CA LEU A 119 -35.75 -12.35 -9.59
C LEU A 119 -34.83 -12.56 -10.78
N GLY A 120 -35.31 -13.28 -11.80
CA GLY A 120 -34.69 -13.42 -13.12
C GLY A 120 -34.43 -12.08 -13.77
N LEU A 121 -33.49 -11.34 -13.20
CA LEU A 121 -33.19 -9.96 -13.47
C LEU A 121 -32.38 -9.93 -14.75
N ASP A 122 -32.96 -9.25 -15.73
CA ASP A 122 -32.27 -8.76 -16.90
C ASP A 122 -31.19 -7.75 -16.43
N TRP A 123 -29.96 -8.24 -16.23
CA TRP A 123 -28.82 -7.42 -15.80
C TRP A 123 -28.17 -6.74 -17.02
N PRO A 124 -27.49 -5.59 -16.83
CA PRO A 124 -26.61 -5.03 -17.85
C PRO A 124 -25.60 -6.07 -18.37
N PRO A 125 -25.08 -5.91 -19.61
CA PRO A 125 -24.09 -6.82 -20.16
C PRO A 125 -22.80 -6.86 -19.30
N PRO A 126 -22.03 -7.95 -19.33
CA PRO A 126 -20.86 -8.14 -18.45
C PRO A 126 -19.86 -6.98 -18.47
N ASP A 127 -19.52 -6.46 -19.65
CA ASP A 127 -18.61 -5.30 -19.80
C ASP A 127 -19.07 -4.07 -19.03
N GLU A 128 -20.38 -3.82 -19.05
CA GLU A 128 -20.98 -2.71 -18.33
C GLU A 128 -20.93 -2.95 -16.82
N LEU A 129 -21.19 -4.17 -16.36
CA LEU A 129 -21.08 -4.54 -14.95
C LEU A 129 -19.67 -4.37 -14.39
N HIS A 130 -18.64 -4.75 -15.16
CA HIS A 130 -17.25 -4.47 -14.82
C HIS A 130 -17.01 -2.96 -14.69
N GLY A 131 -17.56 -2.17 -15.61
CA GLY A 131 -17.51 -0.71 -15.58
C GLY A 131 -18.16 -0.12 -14.33
N LEU A 132 -19.36 -0.59 -13.99
CA LEU A 132 -20.10 -0.16 -12.79
C LEU A 132 -19.32 -0.52 -11.51
N LEU A 133 -18.82 -1.74 -11.40
CA LEU A 133 -18.09 -2.23 -10.22
C LEU A 133 -16.78 -1.45 -10.01
N ARG A 134 -15.98 -1.32 -11.07
CA ARG A 134 -14.73 -0.55 -11.03
C ARG A 134 -15.01 0.92 -10.73
N GLY A 135 -16.05 1.48 -11.37
CA GLY A 135 -16.50 2.85 -11.18
C GLY A 135 -16.85 3.13 -9.72
N CYS A 136 -17.69 2.31 -9.10
CA CYS A 136 -18.12 2.52 -7.72
C CYS A 136 -16.97 2.30 -6.72
N LEU A 137 -16.18 1.23 -6.87
CA LEU A 137 -15.06 0.95 -5.97
C LEU A 137 -13.98 2.05 -6.02
N SER A 138 -13.74 2.65 -7.18
CA SER A 138 -12.76 3.74 -7.33
C SER A 138 -13.08 5.01 -6.53
N GLN A 139 -14.34 5.17 -6.08
CA GLN A 139 -14.77 6.28 -5.24
C GLN A 139 -14.54 6.03 -3.74
N LEU A 140 -14.27 4.79 -3.35
CA LEU A 140 -14.02 4.41 -1.96
C LEU A 140 -12.51 4.43 -1.66
N GLU A 141 -12.17 4.74 -0.41
CA GLU A 141 -10.81 4.55 0.09
C GLU A 141 -10.42 3.06 0.06
N PRO A 142 -9.15 2.70 -0.18
CA PRO A 142 -8.75 1.29 -0.35
C PRO A 142 -9.12 0.37 0.83
N VAL A 143 -9.08 0.90 2.05
CA VAL A 143 -9.49 0.16 3.26
C VAL A 143 -11.00 -0.09 3.26
N ASP A 144 -11.81 0.86 2.82
CA ASP A 144 -13.26 0.70 2.80
C ASP A 144 -13.68 -0.22 1.65
N GLN A 145 -12.98 -0.21 0.51
CA GLN A 145 -13.14 -1.21 -0.56
C GLN A 145 -12.93 -2.63 -0.02
N GLU A 146 -11.81 -2.85 0.69
CA GLU A 146 -11.47 -4.14 1.32
C GLU A 146 -12.53 -4.58 2.34
N VAL A 147 -13.03 -3.65 3.18
CA VAL A 147 -14.12 -3.92 4.14
C VAL A 147 -15.39 -4.36 3.41
N MET A 148 -15.78 -3.69 2.32
CA MET A 148 -16.98 -4.05 1.55
C MET A 148 -16.80 -5.43 0.90
N PHE A 149 -15.64 -5.68 0.31
CA PHE A 149 -15.31 -6.94 -0.34
C PHE A 149 -15.38 -8.12 0.63
N LEU A 150 -14.71 -8.04 1.77
CA LEU A 150 -14.75 -9.07 2.80
C LEU A 150 -16.15 -9.26 3.40
N ALA A 151 -16.92 -8.18 3.57
CA ALA A 151 -18.25 -8.26 4.17
C ALA A 151 -19.30 -8.85 3.21
N PHE A 152 -19.34 -8.42 1.95
CA PHE A 152 -20.39 -8.76 1.00
C PHE A 152 -20.07 -9.99 0.15
N ARG A 153 -18.81 -10.16 -0.29
CA ARG A 153 -18.41 -11.31 -1.11
C ARG A 153 -17.98 -12.50 -0.27
N HIS A 154 -17.09 -12.28 0.69
CA HIS A 154 -16.57 -13.36 1.55
C HIS A 154 -17.45 -13.63 2.78
N GLY A 155 -18.49 -12.81 3.01
CA GLY A 155 -19.48 -13.03 4.08
C GLY A 155 -18.95 -12.84 5.50
N LEU A 156 -17.85 -12.11 5.70
CA LEU A 156 -17.27 -11.90 7.03
C LEU A 156 -18.16 -10.97 7.87
N ARG A 157 -18.69 -11.53 8.95
CA ARG A 157 -19.42 -10.76 9.98
C ARG A 157 -18.51 -9.77 10.70
N PRO A 158 -19.05 -8.70 11.30
CA PRO A 158 -18.25 -7.66 11.96
C PRO A 158 -17.22 -8.18 12.98
N ALA A 159 -17.52 -9.25 13.72
CA ALA A 159 -16.55 -9.85 14.65
C ALA A 159 -15.36 -10.49 13.94
N ARG A 160 -15.61 -11.31 12.91
CA ARG A 160 -14.56 -11.96 12.11
C ARG A 160 -13.80 -10.98 11.23
N LEU A 161 -14.51 -10.00 10.67
CA LEU A 161 -13.95 -8.90 9.91
C LEU A 161 -13.02 -8.04 10.78
N GLY A 162 -13.45 -7.71 11.99
CA GLY A 162 -12.62 -6.99 12.96
C GLY A 162 -11.33 -7.75 13.29
N ALA A 163 -11.44 -9.05 13.58
CA ALA A 163 -10.28 -9.89 13.86
C ALA A 163 -9.29 -9.97 12.69
N ALA A 164 -9.77 -10.10 11.44
CA ALA A 164 -8.92 -10.13 10.25
C ALA A 164 -8.23 -8.78 9.98
N LEU A 165 -8.95 -7.67 10.16
CA LEU A 165 -8.47 -6.31 9.86
C LEU A 165 -7.76 -5.63 11.05
N GLY A 166 -7.63 -6.28 12.21
CA GLY A 166 -7.07 -5.64 13.42
C GLY A 166 -7.95 -4.53 14.01
N LEU A 167 -9.27 -4.61 13.82
CA LEU A 167 -10.26 -3.64 14.29
C LEU A 167 -11.14 -4.25 15.39
N SER A 168 -11.73 -3.40 16.24
CA SER A 168 -12.79 -3.88 17.14
C SER A 168 -14.06 -4.23 16.35
N PRO A 169 -14.88 -5.20 16.80
CA PRO A 169 -16.13 -5.57 16.12
C PRO A 169 -17.07 -4.39 15.89
N ARG A 170 -17.14 -3.46 16.87
CA ARG A 170 -17.93 -2.22 16.75
C ARG A 170 -17.40 -1.31 15.64
N ARG A 171 -16.08 -1.13 15.52
CA ARG A 171 -15.47 -0.32 14.45
C ARG A 171 -15.66 -0.96 13.09
N ALA A 172 -15.51 -2.28 13.00
CA ALA A 172 -15.80 -3.03 11.78
C ALA A 172 -17.27 -2.86 11.35
N ALA A 173 -18.22 -3.01 12.27
CA ALA A 173 -19.65 -2.78 11.99
C ALA A 173 -19.95 -1.35 11.53
N LEU A 174 -19.32 -0.35 12.17
CA LEU A 174 -19.48 1.05 11.77
C LEU A 174 -18.91 1.29 10.37
N ARG A 175 -17.75 0.73 10.04
CA ARG A 175 -17.17 0.81 8.69
C ARG A 175 -18.02 0.09 7.65
N VAL A 176 -18.59 -1.07 7.96
CA VAL A 176 -19.52 -1.76 7.05
C VAL A 176 -20.74 -0.89 6.76
N ARG A 177 -21.37 -0.32 7.80
CA ARG A 177 -22.53 0.57 7.62
C ARG A 177 -22.19 1.82 6.80
N ARG A 178 -21.06 2.46 7.12
CA ARG A 178 -20.61 3.67 6.43
C ARG A 178 -20.22 3.36 4.98
N GLY A 179 -19.41 2.33 4.76
CA GLY A 179 -18.98 1.90 3.44
C GLY A 179 -20.15 1.49 2.56
N ARG A 180 -21.19 0.86 3.12
CA ARG A 180 -22.42 0.55 2.38
C ARG A 180 -23.09 1.81 1.83
N ALA A 181 -23.30 2.82 2.67
CA ALA A 181 -23.89 4.09 2.23
C ALA A 181 -23.00 4.82 1.20
N GLU A 182 -21.68 4.75 1.36
CA GLU A 182 -20.74 5.31 0.38
C GLU A 182 -20.76 4.58 -0.95
N LEU A 183 -20.86 3.26 -0.92
CA LEU A 183 -20.90 2.41 -2.10
C LEU A 183 -22.24 2.56 -2.85
N GLU A 184 -23.36 2.67 -2.12
CA GLU A 184 -24.68 2.99 -2.69
C GLU A 184 -24.65 4.35 -3.40
N ALA A 185 -24.14 5.40 -2.74
CA ALA A 185 -24.01 6.73 -3.34
C ALA A 185 -23.05 6.74 -4.55
N ALA A 186 -21.95 5.99 -4.48
CA ALA A 186 -21.00 5.86 -5.58
C ALA A 186 -21.63 5.15 -6.78
N LEU A 187 -22.40 4.07 -6.56
CA LEU A 187 -23.12 3.37 -7.61
C LEU A 187 -24.16 4.28 -8.26
N GLN A 188 -24.96 5.00 -7.47
CA GLN A 188 -25.95 5.95 -7.98
C GLN A 188 -25.31 7.02 -8.89
N GLU A 189 -24.17 7.58 -8.51
CA GLU A 189 -23.49 8.58 -9.35
C GLU A 189 -22.93 7.98 -10.65
N VAL A 190 -22.45 6.73 -10.61
CA VAL A 190 -21.99 6.03 -11.82
C VAL A 190 -23.17 5.69 -12.74
N VAL A 191 -24.26 5.17 -12.19
CA VAL A 191 -25.51 4.89 -12.92
C VAL A 191 -26.06 6.16 -13.56
N ARG A 192 -26.20 7.25 -12.79
CA ARG A 192 -26.65 8.55 -13.30
C ARG A 192 -25.76 9.09 -14.42
N ARG A 193 -24.46 8.80 -14.39
CA ARG A 193 -23.53 9.19 -15.47
C ARG A 193 -23.77 8.36 -16.72
N ALA A 194 -24.01 7.06 -16.57
CA ALA A 194 -24.37 6.17 -17.67
C ALA A 194 -25.73 6.54 -18.28
N GLU A 195 -26.74 6.86 -17.46
CA GLU A 195 -28.06 7.33 -17.92
C GLU A 195 -27.97 8.62 -18.74
N ARG A 196 -27.21 9.61 -18.28
CA ARG A 196 -26.96 10.85 -19.05
C ARG A 196 -26.24 10.60 -20.36
N ALA A 197 -25.27 9.68 -20.37
CA ALA A 197 -24.58 9.30 -21.61
C ALA A 197 -25.52 8.56 -22.57
N CYS A 198 -26.44 7.75 -22.05
CA CYS A 198 -27.46 7.05 -22.82
C CYS A 198 -28.49 8.02 -23.42
N ALA A 199 -28.94 9.01 -22.64
CA ALA A 199 -29.87 10.05 -23.11
C ALA A 199 -29.26 11.00 -24.16
N GLY A 200 -27.95 11.27 -24.07
CA GLY A 200 -27.23 12.14 -25.00
C GLY A 200 -26.58 11.43 -26.20
N GLY A 201 -26.65 10.10 -26.28
CA GLY A 201 -26.15 9.33 -27.42
C GLY A 201 -27.09 9.44 -28.63
N PRO A 202 -26.58 9.25 -29.87
CA PRO A 202 -27.49 9.04 -31.00
C PRO A 202 -28.33 7.80 -30.66
N ALA A 203 -29.65 7.91 -30.81
CA ALA A 203 -30.57 6.80 -30.60
C ALA A 203 -30.00 5.56 -31.29
N ALA A 204 -29.49 4.61 -30.52
CA ALA A 204 -29.00 3.37 -31.06
C ALA A 204 -30.23 2.68 -31.67
N GLU A 205 -30.27 2.61 -32.99
CA GLU A 205 -31.16 1.73 -33.75
C GLU A 205 -30.80 0.28 -33.38
N GLY A 206 -31.31 -0.18 -32.24
CA GLY A 206 -31.50 -1.59 -31.94
C GLY A 206 -32.82 -2.05 -32.53
N PRO A 207 -32.94 -3.33 -32.95
CA PRO A 207 -34.09 -3.81 -33.70
C PRO A 207 -35.35 -3.64 -32.85
N VAL A 208 -36.27 -2.81 -33.33
CA VAL A 208 -37.62 -2.68 -32.78
C VAL A 208 -38.29 -4.03 -32.97
N SER A 209 -38.39 -4.79 -31.87
CA SER A 209 -39.38 -5.86 -31.74
C SER A 209 -40.75 -5.21 -31.76
N THR A 210 -41.33 -5.19 -32.96
CA THR A 210 -42.72 -4.93 -33.30
C THR A 210 -43.71 -5.30 -32.20
N ALA A 211 -44.39 -4.31 -31.63
CA ALA A 211 -45.85 -4.31 -31.44
C ALA A 211 -46.35 -2.94 -30.89
N VAL A 212 -47.40 -2.44 -31.55
CA VAL A 212 -48.34 -1.37 -31.15
C VAL A 212 -48.08 0.07 -31.68
N ALA A 213 -48.79 0.34 -32.79
CA ALA A 213 -49.50 1.57 -33.22
C ALA A 213 -48.70 2.87 -33.43
N VAL A 214 -48.46 3.37 -34.66
CA VAL A 214 -49.36 3.92 -35.71
C VAL A 214 -49.94 5.32 -35.39
N LEU A 215 -49.53 6.28 -36.26
CA LEU A 215 -50.09 7.62 -36.60
C LEU A 215 -49.64 8.88 -35.83
N ALA A 216 -48.79 9.68 -36.51
CA ALA A 216 -48.93 11.11 -36.87
C ALA A 216 -47.55 11.82 -36.90
N ALA A 217 -46.90 11.95 -38.07
CA ALA A 217 -47.02 13.04 -39.07
C ALA A 217 -46.10 14.27 -38.83
N ARG A 218 -44.98 14.29 -39.59
CA ARG A 218 -44.28 15.39 -40.30
C ARG A 218 -44.13 16.78 -39.65
N VAL A 219 -42.87 17.21 -39.41
CA VAL A 219 -42.24 18.50 -39.82
C VAL A 219 -40.69 18.36 -39.79
N PRO A 220 -39.90 18.81 -40.79
CA PRO A 220 -38.43 18.98 -40.68
C PRO A 220 -38.00 20.48 -40.84
N PRO A 221 -36.71 20.83 -40.85
CA PRO A 221 -35.76 20.91 -39.72
C PRO A 221 -35.21 22.35 -39.55
N LYS A 222 -34.35 22.59 -38.54
CA LYS A 222 -33.42 23.74 -38.57
C LYS A 222 -32.07 23.40 -37.92
N GLU A 223 -31.02 23.58 -38.72
CA GLU A 223 -29.57 23.66 -38.40
C GLU A 223 -29.32 24.72 -37.30
N GLU A 224 -28.25 24.80 -36.51
CA GLU A 224 -26.80 24.55 -36.66
C GLU A 224 -26.21 24.74 -35.23
N SER A 225 -25.27 23.96 -34.70
CA SER A 225 -23.82 24.25 -34.74
C SER A 225 -23.11 23.52 -33.57
N ALA A 226 -21.88 23.07 -33.80
CA ALA A 226 -20.99 22.35 -32.86
C ALA A 226 -19.91 23.30 -32.25
N PRO A 227 -18.85 22.80 -31.57
CA PRO A 227 -18.82 22.21 -30.22
C PRO A 227 -17.98 23.08 -29.24
N ALA A 228 -18.19 22.95 -27.93
CA ALA A 228 -17.34 23.58 -26.92
C ALA A 228 -16.66 22.55 -26.00
N VAL A 229 -15.33 22.46 -26.11
CA VAL A 229 -14.41 21.71 -25.25
C VAL A 229 -14.35 22.36 -23.86
N PRO A 230 -14.32 21.60 -22.74
CA PRO A 230 -14.40 22.18 -21.39
C PRO A 230 -13.03 22.65 -20.85
N PRO A 231 -12.99 23.68 -19.99
CA PRO A 231 -11.79 24.00 -19.22
C PRO A 231 -11.68 23.11 -17.97
N ARG A 232 -10.50 22.52 -17.74
CA ARG A 232 -10.05 22.13 -16.39
C ARG A 232 -9.64 23.41 -15.64
N PRO A 233 -9.81 23.48 -14.30
CA PRO A 233 -8.60 23.33 -13.49
C PRO A 233 -8.77 22.72 -12.07
N ALA A 234 -7.59 22.26 -11.62
CA ALA A 234 -7.00 22.31 -10.28
C ALA A 234 -7.63 21.57 -9.08
N ARG A 235 -6.80 20.64 -8.58
CA ARG A 235 -6.85 19.97 -7.28
C ARG A 235 -6.53 20.96 -6.14
N GLY A 236 -7.22 20.84 -5.01
CA GLY A 236 -6.72 21.36 -3.73
C GLY A 236 -7.79 21.62 -2.68
N LEU A 237 -7.83 20.76 -1.66
CA LEU A 237 -8.25 21.09 -0.27
C LEU A 237 -9.67 21.66 -0.04
N ALA A 238 -10.71 20.96 -0.50
CA ALA A 238 -12.09 21.20 -0.05
C ALA A 238 -12.88 19.90 0.23
N ARG A 239 -12.23 18.88 0.83
CA ARG A 239 -12.81 17.52 0.93
C ARG A 239 -13.47 17.15 2.27
N VAL A 240 -13.66 18.07 3.21
CA VAL A 240 -14.13 17.69 4.57
C VAL A 240 -15.50 18.25 4.96
N LEU A 241 -16.16 19.12 4.18
CA LEU A 241 -17.48 19.67 4.56
C LEU A 241 -18.57 19.67 3.46
N ARG A 242 -18.52 18.73 2.51
CA ARG A 242 -19.67 18.44 1.64
C ARG A 242 -20.02 16.96 1.67
N ARG A 243 -20.81 16.56 2.67
CA ARG A 243 -21.37 15.19 2.76
C ARG A 243 -22.80 15.16 3.30
N ARG A 244 -23.60 16.15 2.93
CA ARG A 244 -24.98 15.90 2.52
C ARG A 244 -24.95 16.02 1.00
N GLY A 245 -25.17 14.90 0.32
CA GLY A 245 -25.29 14.87 -1.13
C GLY A 245 -26.47 15.75 -1.49
N ASP A 246 -26.18 16.94 -1.99
CA ASP A 246 -27.13 17.66 -2.80
C ASP A 246 -27.19 16.84 -4.10
N VAL A 247 -28.14 15.91 -4.16
CA VAL A 247 -28.44 15.17 -5.38
C VAL A 247 -28.97 16.22 -6.32
N SER A 248 -28.11 16.74 -7.20
CA SER A 248 -28.56 17.66 -8.24
C SER A 248 -29.71 16.95 -8.96
N PRO A 249 -30.93 17.51 -8.96
CA PRO A 249 -32.08 16.85 -9.56
C PRO A 249 -31.72 16.47 -10.99
N ALA A 250 -32.08 15.24 -11.38
CA ALA A 250 -31.84 14.81 -12.74
C ALA A 250 -32.59 15.74 -13.68
N ASP A 251 -31.98 16.02 -14.82
CA ASP A 251 -32.61 16.83 -15.85
C ASP A 251 -33.91 16.11 -16.31
N PRO A 252 -35.07 16.80 -16.38
CA PRO A 252 -36.36 16.17 -16.67
C PRO A 252 -36.41 15.46 -18.03
N GLU A 253 -35.51 15.76 -18.97
CA GLU A 253 -35.36 14.98 -20.21
C GLU A 253 -34.69 13.62 -19.94
N THR A 254 -33.66 13.59 -19.09
CA THR A 254 -33.02 12.35 -18.66
C THR A 254 -33.99 11.46 -17.88
N GLU A 255 -34.81 12.03 -16.98
CA GLU A 255 -35.79 11.25 -16.22
C GLU A 255 -36.85 10.59 -17.11
N ARG A 256 -37.33 11.31 -18.13
CA ARG A 256 -38.23 10.76 -19.15
C ARG A 256 -37.56 9.63 -19.95
N HIS A 257 -36.32 9.83 -20.38
CA HIS A 257 -35.57 8.79 -21.07
C HIS A 257 -35.38 7.52 -20.22
N VAL A 258 -35.04 7.66 -18.93
CA VAL A 258 -34.86 6.52 -18.02
C VAL A 258 -36.14 5.70 -17.87
N ALA A 259 -37.31 6.34 -17.89
CA ALA A 259 -38.59 5.64 -17.81
C ALA A 259 -38.87 4.75 -19.04
N ASP A 260 -38.41 5.16 -20.22
CA ASP A 260 -38.69 4.47 -21.49
C ASP A 260 -37.53 3.61 -22.01
N CYS A 261 -36.33 3.72 -21.42
CA CYS A 261 -35.13 3.01 -21.86
C CYS A 261 -34.84 1.76 -21.02
N LEU A 262 -34.93 0.58 -21.64
CA LEU A 262 -34.68 -0.71 -20.97
C LEU A 262 -33.29 -0.79 -20.33
N ASP A 263 -32.23 -0.32 -21.00
CA ASP A 263 -30.88 -0.37 -20.43
C ASP A 263 -30.73 0.52 -19.19
N CYS A 264 -31.39 1.68 -19.17
CA CYS A 264 -31.44 2.54 -17.97
C CYS A 264 -32.21 1.87 -16.84
N LEU A 265 -33.35 1.23 -17.13
CA LEU A 265 -34.11 0.46 -16.15
C LEU A 265 -33.28 -0.72 -15.58
N ARG A 266 -32.49 -1.41 -16.41
CA ARG A 266 -31.57 -2.48 -15.97
C ARG A 266 -30.50 -1.94 -15.02
N ARG A 267 -29.87 -0.80 -15.35
CA ARG A 267 -28.88 -0.13 -14.49
C ARG A 267 -29.46 0.22 -13.12
N GLY A 268 -30.69 0.75 -13.08
CA GLY A 268 -31.37 1.14 -11.84
C GLY A 268 -31.67 -0.02 -10.88
N ARG A 269 -31.69 -1.27 -11.38
CA ARG A 269 -31.91 -2.48 -10.56
C ARG A 269 -30.64 -3.03 -9.93
N VAL A 270 -29.46 -2.58 -10.36
CA VAL A 270 -28.18 -3.05 -9.82
C VAL A 270 -28.00 -2.54 -8.40
N SER A 271 -27.78 -3.44 -7.45
CA SER A 271 -27.38 -3.09 -6.08
C SER A 271 -25.90 -3.36 -5.85
N PRO A 272 -25.20 -2.58 -5.00
CA PRO A 272 -23.77 -2.80 -4.81
C PRO A 272 -23.43 -4.14 -4.16
N ALA A 273 -24.30 -4.62 -3.26
CA ALA A 273 -24.13 -5.92 -2.63
C ALA A 273 -24.32 -7.07 -3.62
N ALA A 274 -25.25 -6.95 -4.57
CA ALA A 274 -25.40 -7.93 -5.65
C ALA A 274 -24.20 -7.89 -6.60
N LEU A 275 -23.73 -6.69 -6.95
CA LEU A 275 -22.58 -6.50 -7.84
C LEU A 275 -21.31 -7.14 -7.26
N LEU A 276 -21.00 -6.93 -5.97
CA LEU A 276 -19.85 -7.55 -5.31
C LEU A 276 -19.98 -9.07 -5.12
N ARG A 277 -21.19 -9.55 -4.83
CA ARG A 277 -21.45 -11.00 -4.71
C ARG A 277 -21.24 -11.67 -6.07
N ARG A 278 -21.83 -11.12 -7.12
CA ARG A 278 -21.86 -11.74 -8.44
C ARG A 278 -20.63 -11.52 -9.30
N ALA A 279 -19.70 -10.68 -8.86
CA ALA A 279 -18.55 -10.34 -9.67
C ALA A 279 -17.64 -11.57 -9.92
N PRO A 280 -16.85 -11.57 -11.00
CA PRO A 280 -16.20 -12.78 -11.49
C PRO A 280 -15.34 -13.48 -10.44
N ALA A 281 -15.47 -14.80 -10.33
CA ALA A 281 -14.65 -15.61 -9.43
C ALA A 281 -13.44 -16.16 -10.19
N PRO A 282 -12.21 -15.99 -9.65
CA PRO A 282 -11.03 -16.49 -10.34
C PRO A 282 -10.89 -18.01 -10.19
N VAL A 283 -10.27 -18.62 -11.18
CA VAL A 283 -10.00 -20.06 -11.19
C VAL A 283 -8.76 -20.35 -10.37
N LEU A 284 -8.88 -21.26 -9.39
CA LEU A 284 -7.76 -21.68 -8.56
C LEU A 284 -6.72 -22.47 -9.40
N PRO A 285 -5.42 -22.13 -9.34
CA PRO A 285 -4.41 -22.85 -10.11
C PRO A 285 -4.33 -24.32 -9.70
N ALA A 286 -4.47 -25.24 -10.65
CA ALA A 286 -4.53 -26.69 -10.39
C ALA A 286 -3.31 -27.23 -9.61
N ALA A 287 -2.11 -26.69 -9.87
CA ALA A 287 -0.88 -27.09 -9.20
C ALA A 287 -0.75 -26.59 -7.75
N LEU A 288 -1.58 -25.63 -7.32
CA LEU A 288 -1.42 -24.97 -6.03
C LEU A 288 -1.67 -25.93 -4.86
N ARG A 289 -2.65 -26.83 -4.99
CA ARG A 289 -2.96 -27.82 -3.94
C ARG A 289 -1.77 -28.75 -3.71
N HIS A 290 -1.27 -29.37 -4.77
CA HIS A 290 -0.10 -30.25 -4.69
C HIS A 290 1.10 -29.51 -4.08
N ARG A 291 1.36 -28.27 -4.51
CA ARG A 291 2.46 -27.46 -3.98
C ARG A 291 2.32 -27.18 -2.48
N VAL A 292 1.12 -26.84 -2.00
CA VAL A 292 0.88 -26.64 -0.57
C VAL A 292 1.08 -27.92 0.23
N MET A 293 0.49 -29.04 -0.23
CA MET A 293 0.59 -30.31 0.49
C MET A 293 2.05 -30.79 0.54
N HIS A 294 2.76 -30.79 -0.59
CA HIS A 294 4.16 -31.17 -0.65
C HIS A 294 5.04 -30.31 0.27
N THR A 295 4.92 -28.97 0.21
CA THR A 295 5.69 -28.09 1.10
C THR A 295 5.39 -28.33 2.57
N ALA A 296 4.15 -28.69 2.91
CA ALA A 296 3.73 -28.94 4.29
C ALA A 296 4.28 -30.25 4.86
N THR A 297 4.28 -31.32 4.07
CA THR A 297 4.56 -32.69 4.53
C THR A 297 6.01 -33.11 4.34
N ASP A 298 6.70 -32.59 3.31
CA ASP A 298 8.08 -32.98 3.01
C ASP A 298 9.05 -32.60 4.16
N PRO A 299 9.76 -33.56 4.78
CA PRO A 299 10.75 -33.28 5.82
C PRO A 299 11.90 -32.37 5.36
N GLU A 300 12.35 -32.48 4.11
CA GLU A 300 13.47 -31.70 3.57
C GLU A 300 13.13 -30.20 3.49
N LEU A 301 11.84 -29.88 3.33
CA LEU A 301 11.35 -28.50 3.26
C LEU A 301 11.09 -27.86 4.64
N ALA A 302 11.48 -28.51 5.75
CA ALA A 302 11.27 -27.97 7.10
C ALA A 302 11.92 -26.58 7.30
N GLY A 303 13.11 -26.36 6.73
CA GLY A 303 13.79 -25.05 6.74
C GLY A 303 13.01 -23.99 5.97
N HIS A 304 12.49 -24.34 4.79
CA HIS A 304 11.67 -23.45 3.98
C HIS A 304 10.36 -23.06 4.70
N ARG A 305 9.69 -24.02 5.36
CA ARG A 305 8.51 -23.74 6.19
C ARG A 305 8.81 -22.78 7.34
N ALA A 306 9.96 -22.94 8.00
CA ALA A 306 10.37 -22.06 9.09
C ALA A 306 10.61 -20.62 8.60
N ASP A 307 11.25 -20.47 7.44
CA ASP A 307 11.48 -19.19 6.79
C ASP A 307 10.16 -18.49 6.36
N ILE A 308 9.20 -19.23 5.79
CA ILE A 308 7.84 -18.70 5.52
C ILE A 308 7.19 -18.16 6.80
N ALA A 309 7.25 -18.94 7.90
CA ALA A 309 6.67 -18.55 9.18
C ALA A 309 7.36 -17.32 9.79
N ALA A 310 8.69 -17.20 9.64
CA ALA A 310 9.47 -16.04 10.10
C ALA A 310 9.01 -14.75 9.41
N ARG A 311 8.71 -14.81 8.10
CA ARG A 311 8.12 -13.67 7.36
C ARG A 311 6.67 -13.38 7.73
N GLY A 312 5.97 -14.34 8.35
CA GLY A 312 4.58 -14.25 8.81
C GLY A 312 4.33 -13.24 9.95
N GLY A 313 5.40 -12.75 10.60
CA GLY A 313 5.42 -11.59 11.50
C GLY A 313 4.84 -11.78 12.89
N ALA A 314 4.59 -10.67 13.58
CA ALA A 314 4.11 -10.70 14.95
C ALA A 314 2.62 -11.08 15.04
N LEU A 315 2.28 -11.85 16.07
CA LEU A 315 0.91 -12.16 16.48
C LEU A 315 0.51 -11.29 17.67
N THR A 316 -0.77 -10.99 17.79
CA THR A 316 -1.35 -10.40 19.01
C THR A 316 -1.23 -11.38 20.18
N PRO A 317 -1.44 -10.92 21.43
CA PRO A 317 -1.53 -11.84 22.57
C PRO A 317 -2.63 -12.91 22.44
N SER A 318 -3.65 -12.68 21.60
CA SER A 318 -4.70 -13.67 21.29
C SER A 318 -4.33 -14.64 20.16
N GLY A 319 -3.13 -14.49 19.57
CA GLY A 319 -2.62 -15.32 18.48
C GLY A 319 -3.06 -14.92 17.08
N LEU A 320 -3.64 -13.71 16.88
CA LEU A 320 -4.06 -13.21 15.56
C LEU A 320 -2.94 -12.43 14.85
N PRO A 321 -2.85 -12.43 13.51
CA PRO A 321 -1.85 -11.65 12.78
C PRO A 321 -2.01 -10.14 12.99
N ILE A 322 -0.91 -9.46 13.36
CA ILE A 322 -0.89 -7.99 13.49
C ILE A 322 -0.86 -7.35 12.10
N GLN A 323 -1.77 -6.40 11.87
CA GLN A 323 -1.91 -5.70 10.60
C GLN A 323 -0.96 -4.48 10.52
N PRO A 324 -0.22 -4.29 9.41
CA PRO A 324 0.84 -3.28 9.31
C PRO A 324 0.32 -1.83 9.25
N ASP A 325 -0.90 -1.63 8.75
CA ASP A 325 -1.57 -0.33 8.59
C ASP A 325 -2.48 0.05 9.76
N VAL A 326 -2.59 -0.82 10.78
CA VAL A 326 -3.32 -0.50 12.01
C VAL A 326 -2.33 -0.02 13.07
N PRO A 327 -2.36 1.27 13.48
CA PRO A 327 -1.47 1.75 14.51
C PRO A 327 -1.72 0.99 15.81
N SER A 328 -0.63 0.55 16.44
CA SER A 328 -0.68 -0.28 17.63
C SER A 328 -1.50 0.41 18.72
N PRO A 329 -2.22 -0.35 19.57
CA PRO A 329 -2.98 0.23 20.68
C PRO A 329 -2.09 1.06 21.62
N PHE A 330 -0.81 0.70 21.76
CA PHE A 330 0.17 1.48 22.51
C PHE A 330 0.50 2.80 21.82
N THR A 331 0.72 2.81 20.50
CA THR A 331 0.95 4.04 19.71
C THR A 331 -0.25 4.97 19.81
N ARG A 332 -1.49 4.45 19.82
CA ARG A 332 -2.69 5.27 20.04
C ARG A 332 -2.71 5.84 21.47
N ARG A 333 -2.43 5.02 22.48
CA ARG A 333 -2.37 5.48 23.87
C ARG A 333 -1.33 6.59 24.02
N TRP A 334 -0.14 6.43 23.45
CA TRP A 334 0.91 7.45 23.45
C TRP A 334 0.52 8.74 22.71
N LEU A 335 -0.08 8.61 21.52
CA LEU A 335 -0.59 9.77 20.75
C LEU A 335 -1.65 10.57 21.54
N PHE A 336 -2.49 9.91 22.34
CA PHE A 336 -3.52 10.61 23.13
C PHE A 336 -3.05 11.04 24.53
N THR A 337 -2.19 10.26 25.21
CA THR A 337 -1.75 10.56 26.59
C THR A 337 -0.52 11.44 26.61
N VAL A 338 0.48 11.20 25.75
CA VAL A 338 1.71 12.00 25.71
C VAL A 338 1.53 13.20 24.79
N GLY A 339 0.87 13.03 23.64
CA GLY A 339 0.51 14.14 22.76
C GLY A 339 -0.46 15.14 23.42
N GLY A 340 -1.44 14.64 24.17
CA GLY A 340 -2.37 15.48 24.95
C GLY A 340 -1.69 16.21 26.12
N MET A 341 -0.77 15.53 26.82
CA MET A 341 -0.03 16.12 27.94
C MET A 341 1.03 17.13 27.48
N ALA A 342 1.71 16.88 26.36
CA ALA A 342 2.61 17.84 25.72
C ALA A 342 1.84 19.06 25.18
N GLY A 343 0.67 18.86 24.55
CA GLY A 343 -0.19 19.95 24.12
C GLY A 343 -0.70 20.82 25.27
N ALA A 344 -1.08 20.18 26.39
CA ALA A 344 -1.48 20.89 27.61
C ALA A 344 -0.31 21.64 28.27
N LEU A 345 0.89 21.04 28.29
CA LEU A 345 2.10 21.70 28.79
C LEU A 345 2.48 22.91 27.95
N VAL A 346 2.42 22.82 26.62
CA VAL A 346 2.68 23.95 25.71
C VAL A 346 1.63 25.05 25.90
N ALA A 347 0.34 24.70 26.01
CA ALA A 347 -0.71 25.68 26.30
C ALA A 347 -0.52 26.37 27.66
N ALA A 348 -0.11 25.62 28.70
CA ALA A 348 0.19 26.17 30.01
C ALA A 348 1.44 27.07 29.99
N LEU A 349 2.49 26.69 29.25
CA LEU A 349 3.70 27.51 29.07
C LEU A 349 3.38 28.81 28.32
N VAL A 350 2.55 28.75 27.27
CA VAL A 350 2.06 29.93 26.57
C VAL A 350 1.23 30.80 27.51
N ALA A 351 0.37 30.22 28.36
CA ALA A 351 -0.41 30.99 29.34
C ALA A 351 0.49 31.68 30.38
N VAL A 352 1.54 31.02 30.88
CA VAL A 352 2.51 31.60 31.82
C VAL A 352 3.33 32.71 31.18
N VAL A 353 3.73 32.53 29.91
CA VAL A 353 4.47 33.56 29.14
C VAL A 353 3.57 34.77 28.81
N VAL A 354 2.30 34.54 28.50
CA VAL A 354 1.31 35.60 28.23
C VAL A 354 0.88 36.31 29.51
N MET A 355 0.80 35.62 30.64
CA MET A 355 0.39 36.22 31.91
C MET A 355 1.54 36.89 32.67
N GLY A 356 2.79 36.44 32.49
CA GLY A 356 3.99 37.05 33.07
C GLY A 356 4.03 37.09 34.62
N PRO A 357 5.21 37.04 35.26
CA PRO A 357 5.31 37.20 36.71
C PRO A 357 5.24 38.69 37.04
N GLY A 358 4.03 39.23 37.15
CA GLY A 358 3.83 40.66 37.32
C GLY A 358 2.46 41.05 37.86
N ILE A 359 1.99 40.41 38.93
CA ILE A 359 0.94 41.00 39.76
C ILE A 359 1.42 41.01 41.21
N GLY A 360 2.26 42.00 41.50
CA GLY A 360 2.30 42.59 42.82
C GLY A 360 0.95 43.25 43.10
N SER A 361 0.49 43.08 44.33
CA SER A 361 -0.72 43.65 44.93
C SER A 361 -1.03 45.08 44.47
N GLY A 362 -2.13 45.24 43.73
CA GLY A 362 -2.71 46.53 43.41
C GLY A 362 -4.14 46.33 42.91
N THR A 363 -5.10 46.91 43.62
CA THR A 363 -6.53 46.90 43.28
C THR A 363 -6.75 47.42 41.86
N LEU A 364 -7.23 46.58 40.95
CA LEU A 364 -7.59 46.99 39.59
C LEU A 364 -9.09 47.28 39.52
N SER A 365 -9.43 48.57 39.39
CA SER A 365 -10.75 49.05 39.02
C SER A 365 -10.98 48.88 37.51
N TRP A 366 -12.18 48.43 37.14
CA TRP A 366 -12.59 48.24 35.75
C TRP A 366 -13.03 49.59 35.13
N PRO A 367 -12.51 50.01 33.97
CA PRO A 367 -13.05 51.18 33.28
C PRO A 367 -14.32 50.81 32.49
N PRO A 368 -15.30 51.73 32.36
CA PRO A 368 -16.58 51.43 31.73
C PRO A 368 -16.46 51.30 30.20
N PHE A 369 -17.24 50.38 29.64
CA PHE A 369 -17.34 50.10 28.21
C PHE A 369 -17.71 51.35 27.40
N ARG A 370 -16.94 51.63 26.33
CA ARG A 370 -17.33 52.60 25.29
C ARG A 370 -18.02 51.90 24.13
N THR A 371 -19.27 52.29 23.86
CA THR A 371 -20.08 51.84 22.72
C THR A 371 -20.09 52.90 21.61
N GLN A 372 -19.05 53.00 20.79
CA GLN A 372 -19.12 53.67 19.48
C GLN A 372 -18.16 53.02 18.46
N PRO A 373 -18.58 52.81 17.20
CA PRO A 373 -17.78 52.14 16.18
C PRO A 373 -16.78 53.10 15.51
N GLN A 374 -15.54 52.64 15.26
CA GLN A 374 -14.56 53.39 14.46
C GLN A 374 -14.14 52.65 13.18
N PRO A 375 -13.78 53.40 12.12
CA PRO A 375 -13.90 53.00 10.72
C PRO A 375 -12.66 52.29 10.14
N SER A 376 -12.91 51.57 9.04
CA SER A 376 -11.97 50.87 8.17
C SER A 376 -10.99 51.80 7.45
N ILE A 377 -9.71 51.43 7.43
CA ILE A 377 -8.68 52.11 6.61
C ILE A 377 -8.37 51.27 5.38
N THR A 378 -8.78 51.80 4.23
CA THR A 378 -8.21 51.49 2.90
C THR A 378 -7.56 52.77 2.40
N LYS A 379 -6.28 52.76 2.03
CA LYS A 379 -5.73 53.70 1.04
C LYS A 379 -4.69 53.02 0.16
N VAL A 380 -5.00 53.04 -1.13
CA VAL A 380 -4.16 52.77 -2.31
C VAL A 380 -3.80 54.12 -2.93
N HIS A 381 -2.62 54.26 -3.57
CA HIS A 381 -2.30 55.09 -4.78
C HIS A 381 -0.76 55.20 -4.98
N PRO A 382 -0.21 55.59 -6.15
CA PRO A 382 -0.09 54.85 -7.43
C PRO A 382 1.37 54.91 -7.99
N PRO A 383 1.70 54.36 -9.20
CA PRO A 383 3.03 54.52 -9.80
C PRO A 383 3.09 55.47 -11.00
N ALA A 384 4.18 56.23 -11.10
CA ALA A 384 4.68 56.94 -12.28
C ALA A 384 6.22 57.05 -12.12
N GLY A 385 7.11 56.98 -13.12
CA GLY A 385 7.04 56.70 -14.54
C GLY A 385 8.47 56.81 -15.14
N SER A 386 8.70 56.13 -16.28
CA SER A 386 9.51 56.53 -17.45
C SER A 386 11.06 56.76 -17.39
N ARG A 387 11.73 56.01 -18.30
CA ARG A 387 12.94 56.30 -19.14
C ARG A 387 14.31 56.38 -18.43
N GLY A 388 15.41 55.82 -18.96
CA GLY A 388 15.68 55.11 -20.22
C GLY A 388 17.18 54.73 -20.36
N GLY A 389 17.51 54.04 -21.46
CA GLY A 389 18.87 53.77 -21.98
C GLY A 389 19.62 52.62 -21.28
N GLY A 390 20.32 51.68 -21.94
CA GLY A 390 20.56 51.39 -23.34
C GLY A 390 21.24 50.01 -23.44
N GLN A 391 21.03 49.31 -24.55
CA GLN A 391 21.86 48.18 -25.04
C GLN A 391 23.10 48.77 -25.78
N PRO A 392 24.09 48.00 -26.33
CA PRO A 392 24.20 46.54 -26.53
C PRO A 392 25.62 45.93 -26.31
N SER A 393 25.74 44.60 -26.44
CA SER A 393 26.79 43.85 -27.20
C SER A 393 26.68 42.36 -26.85
N ALA A 394 26.19 41.47 -27.72
CA ALA A 394 26.78 40.90 -28.95
C ALA A 394 27.66 39.65 -28.68
N ALA A 395 27.27 38.57 -29.37
CA ALA A 395 27.73 37.16 -29.46
C ALA A 395 29.18 37.04 -30.05
N PRO A 396 29.76 35.87 -30.44
CA PRO A 396 29.21 34.52 -30.80
C PRO A 396 30.04 33.34 -30.22
N GLY A 397 29.87 32.03 -30.48
CA GLY A 397 29.06 31.19 -31.36
C GLY A 397 29.65 29.74 -31.38
N GLY A 398 28.89 28.77 -31.93
CA GLY A 398 29.33 27.40 -32.31
C GLY A 398 29.25 26.33 -31.19
N GLY A 399 28.85 25.08 -31.40
CA GLY A 399 28.56 24.25 -32.58
C GLY A 399 28.98 22.78 -32.30
N ALA A 400 28.29 21.80 -32.93
CA ALA A 400 28.50 20.33 -32.97
C ALA A 400 27.86 19.47 -31.84
N GLN A 401 26.80 18.67 -32.09
CA GLN A 401 26.70 17.34 -32.77
C GLN A 401 27.45 16.23 -32.01
N GLY A 402 26.96 15.01 -31.72
CA GLY A 402 25.77 14.27 -32.14
C GLY A 402 26.15 12.82 -32.50
N ARG A 403 25.62 11.84 -31.73
CA ARG A 403 25.30 10.42 -32.07
C ARG A 403 26.16 9.26 -31.47
N PRO A 404 25.51 8.14 -31.02
CA PRO A 404 26.16 6.96 -30.42
C PRO A 404 26.23 5.74 -31.37
N ALA A 405 26.97 4.68 -30.98
CA ALA A 405 26.92 3.37 -31.66
C ALA A 405 27.20 2.18 -30.72
N GLN A 406 26.53 1.06 -30.99
CA GLN A 406 26.66 -0.30 -30.46
C GLN A 406 26.45 -1.28 -31.66
N PRO A 407 26.55 -2.61 -31.48
CA PRO A 407 27.66 -3.55 -31.74
C PRO A 407 27.54 -4.31 -33.11
N PRO A 408 28.32 -5.39 -33.37
CA PRO A 408 27.72 -6.75 -33.26
C PRO A 408 28.68 -7.93 -32.90
N ALA A 409 28.12 -9.15 -32.86
CA ALA A 409 28.68 -10.45 -32.46
C ALA A 409 28.93 -11.43 -33.64
N SER A 410 29.71 -12.52 -33.44
CA SER A 410 29.42 -13.95 -33.80
C SER A 410 30.69 -14.87 -33.91
N ALA A 411 30.80 -15.86 -32.99
CA ALA A 411 31.14 -17.32 -33.01
C ALA A 411 32.02 -18.04 -34.13
N PRO A 412 32.25 -19.40 -34.12
CA PRO A 412 33.50 -20.12 -33.72
C PRO A 412 34.00 -21.25 -34.69
N ALA A 413 35.10 -21.99 -34.38
CA ALA A 413 35.48 -23.40 -34.79
C ALA A 413 37.02 -23.64 -34.65
N GLU A 414 37.55 -24.63 -33.89
CA GLU A 414 37.85 -26.07 -34.15
C GLU A 414 39.34 -26.43 -34.44
N GLY A 415 39.78 -27.56 -33.87
CA GLY A 415 40.95 -28.41 -34.23
C GLY A 415 42.30 -28.03 -33.60
N GLU A 416 43.27 -28.91 -33.28
CA GLU A 416 43.43 -30.35 -33.01
C GLU A 416 44.95 -30.50 -32.63
N ASP A 417 45.33 -31.48 -31.78
CA ASP A 417 46.68 -31.82 -31.24
C ASP A 417 47.71 -32.26 -32.35
N PRO A 418 49.04 -32.53 -32.15
CA PRO A 418 49.66 -33.24 -30.99
C PRO A 418 51.16 -32.99 -30.58
N GLN A 419 51.46 -33.34 -29.30
CA GLN A 419 52.61 -34.09 -28.70
C GLN A 419 54.13 -33.80 -28.96
N HIS A 420 54.83 -33.33 -27.89
CA HIS A 420 56.10 -33.74 -27.18
C HIS A 420 57.42 -34.07 -27.96
N PRO A 421 58.68 -33.92 -27.43
CA PRO A 421 59.11 -34.03 -26.00
C PRO A 421 60.32 -33.20 -25.45
N GLN A 422 60.36 -33.09 -24.10
CA GLN A 422 61.50 -33.08 -23.13
C GLN A 422 62.75 -32.17 -23.27
N ASP A 423 62.99 -31.29 -22.27
CA ASP A 423 64.06 -31.46 -21.25
C ASP A 423 63.89 -30.48 -20.05
N PRO A 424 64.39 -30.80 -18.84
CA PRO A 424 64.03 -30.14 -17.59
C PRO A 424 64.97 -28.97 -17.26
N SER A 425 64.41 -27.83 -16.88
CA SER A 425 65.16 -26.78 -16.19
C SER A 425 64.30 -26.21 -15.07
N ALA A 426 64.83 -26.31 -13.85
CA ALA A 426 64.27 -25.76 -12.62
C ALA A 426 64.08 -24.22 -12.72
N PRO A 427 63.21 -23.62 -11.90
CA PRO A 427 62.59 -22.32 -12.18
C PRO A 427 63.54 -21.16 -11.87
N PRO A 428 63.39 -19.98 -12.53
CA PRO A 428 63.93 -18.75 -11.98
C PRO A 428 63.06 -18.30 -10.81
N SER A 429 63.63 -18.33 -9.62
CA SER A 429 63.09 -17.75 -8.40
C SER A 429 62.74 -16.28 -8.62
N GLN A 430 61.45 -15.95 -8.57
CA GLN A 430 61.02 -14.56 -8.41
C GLN A 430 61.51 -14.04 -7.05
N PRO A 431 61.92 -12.76 -6.94
CA PRO A 431 62.18 -12.16 -5.65
C PRO A 431 60.87 -12.16 -4.88
N THR A 432 60.78 -12.97 -3.83
CA THR A 432 59.69 -12.89 -2.87
C THR A 432 59.84 -11.56 -2.16
N ASP A 433 59.01 -10.58 -2.52
CA ASP A 433 58.82 -9.40 -1.68
C ASP A 433 58.51 -9.88 -0.26
N PRO A 434 59.13 -9.30 0.79
CA PRO A 434 58.81 -9.65 2.15
C PRO A 434 57.29 -9.47 2.37
N PRO A 435 56.61 -10.38 3.09
CA PRO A 435 55.18 -10.23 3.31
C PRO A 435 54.94 -8.84 3.92
N ALA A 436 54.16 -8.02 3.21
CA ALA A 436 53.73 -6.73 3.71
C ALA A 436 53.22 -6.95 5.14
N ARG A 437 53.85 -6.26 6.11
CA ARG A 437 53.40 -6.31 7.49
C ARG A 437 51.91 -5.99 7.48
N ARG A 438 51.10 -6.84 8.10
CA ARG A 438 49.64 -6.68 8.16
C ARG A 438 49.34 -5.78 9.35
N GLY A 439 48.62 -4.69 9.09
CA GLY A 439 48.32 -3.68 10.09
C GLY A 439 47.01 -3.97 10.81
N VAL A 440 46.75 -3.19 11.85
CA VAL A 440 45.49 -3.17 12.62
C VAL A 440 44.66 -1.96 12.19
N LEU A 441 43.35 -2.15 12.05
CA LEU A 441 42.42 -1.06 11.79
C LEU A 441 42.11 -0.28 13.07
N VAL A 442 42.27 1.04 13.02
CA VAL A 442 41.86 1.95 14.10
C VAL A 442 40.67 2.76 13.63
N VAL A 443 39.54 2.65 14.34
CA VAL A 443 38.29 3.36 14.00
C VAL A 443 38.01 4.44 15.06
N SER A 444 37.78 5.66 14.62
CA SER A 444 37.46 6.79 15.51
C SER A 444 36.40 7.73 14.91
N PRO A 445 35.52 8.33 15.72
CA PRO A 445 35.27 8.03 17.14
C PRO A 445 34.47 6.73 17.33
N GLY A 446 34.61 6.06 18.48
CA GLY A 446 33.83 4.86 18.82
C GLY A 446 32.34 5.12 19.09
N LYS A 447 31.96 6.40 19.21
CA LYS A 447 30.57 6.85 19.32
C LYS A 447 30.37 8.12 18.50
N VAL A 448 29.33 8.13 17.68
CA VAL A 448 28.93 9.25 16.81
C VAL A 448 27.54 9.73 17.24
N GLU A 449 27.41 11.01 17.53
CA GLU A 449 26.15 11.63 17.91
C GLU A 449 25.66 12.58 16.81
N MET A 450 24.52 12.26 16.21
CA MET A 450 23.91 12.99 15.09
C MET A 450 22.64 13.72 15.56
N TYR A 451 22.77 14.58 16.57
CA TYR A 451 21.66 15.41 17.05
C TYR A 451 21.50 16.64 16.16
N GLY A 452 20.43 16.68 15.35
CA GLY A 452 20.15 17.83 14.49
C GLY A 452 20.94 17.87 13.17
N THR A 453 21.92 16.98 12.97
CA THR A 453 22.69 16.86 11.73
C THR A 453 22.32 15.59 10.97
N LYS A 454 22.31 15.66 9.64
CA LYS A 454 22.06 14.49 8.77
C LYS A 454 23.34 13.78 8.36
N THR A 455 24.49 14.40 8.58
CA THR A 455 25.79 13.88 8.18
C THR A 455 26.76 13.92 9.34
N ALA A 456 27.60 12.90 9.44
CA ALA A 456 28.71 12.81 10.38
C ALA A 456 29.91 12.13 9.71
N HIS A 457 31.08 12.15 10.34
CA HIS A 457 32.29 11.54 9.80
C HIS A 457 32.84 10.49 10.76
N VAL A 458 33.35 9.40 10.18
CA VAL A 458 34.10 8.36 10.89
C VAL A 458 35.44 8.21 10.19
N SER A 459 36.53 8.34 10.93
CA SER A 459 37.89 8.14 10.44
C SER A 459 38.36 6.70 10.68
N LEU A 460 38.97 6.13 9.65
CA LEU A 460 39.66 4.85 9.67
C LEU A 460 41.15 5.11 9.46
N ALA A 461 42.01 4.53 10.30
CA ALA A 461 43.46 4.62 10.15
C ALA A 461 44.09 3.22 10.19
N ALA A 462 45.08 2.98 9.34
CA ALA A 462 45.85 1.74 9.33
C ALA A 462 47.12 1.92 10.17
N SER A 463 47.39 0.99 11.07
CA SER A 463 48.58 1.03 11.94
C SER A 463 49.36 -0.27 11.88
N GLY A 464 50.64 -0.19 11.53
CA GLY A 464 51.56 -1.34 11.57
C GLY A 464 51.53 -2.20 10.31
N GLY A 465 50.94 -1.71 9.22
CA GLY A 465 50.82 -2.43 7.96
C GLY A 465 49.60 -2.08 7.11
N SER A 466 49.51 -2.68 5.91
CA SER A 466 48.35 -2.51 5.02
C SER A 466 47.13 -3.27 5.54
N VAL A 467 45.94 -2.66 5.44
CA VAL A 467 44.68 -3.23 5.96
C VAL A 467 43.57 -3.13 4.90
N SER A 468 42.85 -4.23 4.67
CA SER A 468 41.55 -4.20 3.99
C SER A 468 40.44 -4.24 5.02
N TRP A 469 39.35 -3.52 4.76
CA TRP A 469 38.24 -3.42 5.68
C TRP A 469 36.90 -3.51 4.95
N THR A 470 35.89 -4.00 5.67
CA THR A 470 34.49 -4.05 5.24
C THR A 470 33.62 -3.49 6.35
N ALA A 471 32.55 -2.79 5.99
CA ALA A 471 31.63 -2.15 6.93
C ALA A 471 30.22 -2.71 6.77
N MET A 472 29.53 -2.88 7.88
CA MET A 472 28.11 -3.23 7.93
C MET A 472 27.36 -2.30 8.86
N THR A 473 26.11 -1.99 8.52
CA THR A 473 25.22 -1.17 9.35
C THR A 473 24.11 -2.04 9.94
N SER A 474 23.76 -1.83 11.22
CA SER A 474 22.65 -2.57 11.85
C SER A 474 21.26 -2.06 11.44
N THR A 475 21.20 -0.98 10.66
CA THR A 475 19.96 -0.31 10.24
C THR A 475 20.09 0.28 8.84
N SER A 476 19.01 0.20 8.06
CA SER A 476 18.92 0.81 6.73
C SER A 476 18.78 2.35 6.75
N GLN A 477 18.73 2.95 7.95
CA GLN A 477 18.67 4.40 8.11
C GLN A 477 20.05 5.07 8.05
N LEU A 478 21.13 4.31 8.27
CA LEU A 478 22.50 4.78 8.20
C LEU A 478 23.12 4.36 6.86
N ILE A 479 23.63 5.32 6.11
CA ILE A 479 24.30 5.10 4.82
C ILE A 479 25.75 5.60 4.96
N LEU A 480 26.72 4.73 4.71
CA LEU A 480 28.13 5.10 4.62
C LEU A 480 28.50 5.43 3.17
N SER A 481 29.44 6.35 2.97
CA SER A 481 29.97 6.69 1.66
C SER A 481 30.67 5.50 0.99
N GLU A 482 31.36 4.68 1.77
CA GLU A 482 32.03 3.46 1.32
C GLU A 482 31.79 2.33 2.32
N MET A 483 31.57 1.12 1.80
CA MET A 483 31.28 -0.07 2.59
C MET A 483 32.43 -1.07 2.61
N GLN A 484 33.47 -0.85 1.82
CA GLN A 484 34.68 -1.65 1.77
C GLN A 484 35.83 -0.81 1.21
N GLY A 485 37.06 -1.09 1.62
CA GLY A 485 38.24 -0.36 1.17
C GLY A 485 39.54 -1.03 1.56
N GLY A 486 40.65 -0.48 1.07
CA GLY A 486 42.00 -0.88 1.43
C GLY A 486 42.84 0.35 1.75
N MET A 487 43.72 0.25 2.74
CA MET A 487 44.57 1.34 3.20
C MET A 487 46.02 0.84 3.36
N SER A 488 46.98 1.66 2.95
CA SER A 488 48.40 1.38 3.19
C SER A 488 48.77 1.78 4.62
N ASP A 489 49.94 1.34 5.10
CA ASP A 489 50.38 1.67 6.46
C ASP A 489 50.46 3.18 6.68
N GLY A 490 49.82 3.68 7.75
CA GLY A 490 49.76 5.10 8.08
C GLY A 490 48.69 5.90 7.33
N ASP A 491 47.97 5.32 6.38
CA ASP A 491 46.88 6.00 5.67
C ASP A 491 45.67 6.19 6.58
N THR A 492 45.02 7.35 6.43
CA THR A 492 43.76 7.68 7.12
C THR A 492 42.68 8.02 6.09
N THR A 493 41.55 7.32 6.15
CA THR A 493 40.37 7.55 5.29
C THR A 493 39.21 8.08 6.13
N SER A 494 38.53 9.12 5.65
CA SER A 494 37.35 9.69 6.31
C SER A 494 36.08 9.28 5.56
N LEU A 495 35.21 8.53 6.23
CA LEU A 495 33.93 8.08 5.70
C LEU A 495 32.82 9.04 6.11
N THR A 496 31.95 9.37 5.16
CA THR A 496 30.76 10.19 5.42
C THR A 496 29.58 9.30 5.75
N LEU A 497 29.03 9.47 6.95
CA LEU A 497 27.83 8.80 7.43
C LEU A 497 26.61 9.70 7.22
N THR A 498 25.62 9.23 6.49
CA THR A 498 24.38 9.96 6.19
C THR A 498 23.17 9.27 6.81
N LEU A 499 22.35 10.04 7.53
CA LEU A 499 21.10 9.58 8.12
C LEU A 499 19.91 9.82 7.17
N ARG A 500 19.24 8.74 6.77
CA ARG A 500 18.06 8.76 5.89
C ARG A 500 16.80 9.06 6.71
N THR A 501 16.41 10.33 6.79
CA THR A 501 15.19 10.77 7.51
C THR A 501 14.02 11.11 6.58
N ALA A 502 12.80 10.85 7.05
CA ALA A 502 11.54 11.37 6.46
C ALA A 502 11.22 12.76 7.05
N ILE A 503 10.09 13.38 6.68
CA ILE A 503 9.67 14.73 7.13
C ILE A 503 9.70 14.88 8.68
N ILE A 504 9.52 13.77 9.40
CA ILE A 504 9.74 13.68 10.86
C ILE A 504 10.72 12.52 11.12
N GLY A 505 11.92 12.83 11.60
CA GLY A 505 12.89 11.83 12.05
C GLY A 505 12.61 11.41 13.49
N LEU A 506 12.37 10.12 13.73
CA LEU A 506 12.27 9.56 15.07
C LEU A 506 13.68 9.32 15.65
N PRO A 507 13.90 9.52 16.97
CA PRO A 507 15.17 9.22 17.60
C PRO A 507 15.48 7.73 17.51
N GLY A 508 16.75 7.40 17.37
CA GLY A 508 17.18 6.01 17.20
C GLY A 508 18.67 5.81 17.48
N GLN A 509 19.06 4.55 17.55
CA GLN A 509 20.43 4.11 17.71
C GLN A 509 20.73 3.02 16.68
N GLY A 510 21.91 3.06 16.10
CA GLY A 510 22.44 2.07 15.17
C GLY A 510 23.90 1.78 15.49
N THR A 511 24.40 0.67 14.97
CA THR A 511 25.79 0.25 15.15
C THR A 511 26.41 0.05 13.77
N LEU A 512 27.57 0.66 13.55
CA LEU A 512 28.43 0.38 12.41
C LEU A 512 29.47 -0.64 12.87
N THR A 513 29.64 -1.72 12.13
CA THR A 513 30.68 -2.73 12.41
C THR A 513 31.65 -2.73 11.26
N PHE A 514 32.91 -2.42 11.54
CA PHE A 514 34.02 -2.53 10.61
C PHE A 514 34.78 -3.82 10.90
N THR A 515 35.00 -4.64 9.90
CA THR A 515 35.79 -5.88 9.99
C THR A 515 37.06 -5.71 9.19
N ASP A 516 38.21 -5.88 9.84
CA ASP A 516 39.53 -5.83 9.20
C ASP A 516 39.88 -7.16 8.51
N SER A 517 41.08 -7.21 7.92
CA SER A 517 41.59 -8.38 7.20
C SER A 517 41.86 -9.60 8.09
N GLU A 518 41.93 -9.41 9.42
CA GLU A 518 42.05 -10.49 10.41
C GLU A 518 40.69 -10.94 10.95
N GLY A 519 39.61 -10.25 10.52
CA GLY A 519 38.25 -10.52 10.98
C GLY A 519 37.94 -9.91 12.35
N ALA A 520 38.78 -9.02 12.87
CA ALA A 520 38.53 -8.33 14.12
C ALA A 520 37.41 -7.28 13.93
N PRO A 521 36.32 -7.34 14.71
CA PRO A 521 35.21 -6.39 14.58
C PRO A 521 35.46 -5.12 15.42
N HIS A 522 35.44 -3.97 14.77
CA HIS A 522 35.46 -2.64 15.39
C HIS A 522 34.07 -2.01 15.29
N GLN A 523 33.45 -1.74 16.42
CA GLN A 523 32.08 -1.21 16.48
C GLN A 523 32.06 0.28 16.79
N VAL A 524 31.25 1.02 16.03
CA VAL A 524 30.93 2.43 16.27
C VAL A 524 29.44 2.56 16.56
N THR A 525 29.12 3.11 17.73
CA THR A 525 27.72 3.36 18.12
C THR A 525 27.27 4.71 17.58
N VAL A 526 26.19 4.74 16.81
CA VAL A 526 25.60 5.96 16.26
C VAL A 526 24.27 6.23 16.93
N VAL A 527 24.10 7.42 17.50
CA VAL A 527 22.85 7.86 18.13
C VAL A 527 22.36 9.13 17.45
N TRP A 528 21.07 9.20 17.11
CA TRP A 528 20.47 10.40 16.53
C TRP A 528 19.18 10.79 17.26
N GLY A 529 18.97 12.09 17.36
CA GLY A 529 17.77 12.67 17.98
C GLY A 529 16.62 12.83 17.00
N ALA A 530 15.48 13.30 17.52
CA ALA A 530 14.38 13.75 16.68
C ALA A 530 14.86 14.89 15.79
N THR A 531 14.66 14.77 14.49
CA THR A 531 15.01 15.79 13.50
C THR A 531 13.72 16.24 12.80
N LEU A 532 13.39 17.52 12.96
CA LEU A 532 12.37 18.21 12.17
C LEU A 532 13.08 18.87 10.99
N LEU A 533 12.61 18.57 9.78
CA LEU A 533 13.07 19.20 8.55
C LEU A 533 12.22 20.44 8.25
#